data_AF-A0A8K1C5L8-F1
#
_entry.id   AF-A0A8K1C5L8-F1
#
_cell.length_a   1.000
_cell.length_b   1.000
_cell.length_c   1.000
_cell.angle_alpha   90.00
_cell.angle_beta   90.00
_cell.angle_gamma   90.00
#
_symmetry.space_group_name_H-M   'P 1'
#
loop_
_entity.id
_entity.type
_entity.pdbx_description
1 polymer ?
#
loop_
_entity_poly.entity_id
_entity_poly.type
_entity_poly.pdbx_seq_one_letter_code
_entity_poly.pdbx_strand_id
1 'polypeptide(L)'
;MRTAALTSSLALLAASGVHGKKEFASNIPNGASFEDVEALGHVNSSSGGKLNVFGDAFKHAGLIWNQELCRGDADGDGQTNGEELGDPCCVWKKGDYTTFVKGISNPADANSKVDQEILYQWVCGYPSGNGSHASEVGEADDETLASPKSTPVPSLASRSLVSPVAIVLFAVIASVYV
;
A
#
# COMPACT_ATOMS: atom_id res chain seq x y z
N MET A 1 10.82 35.82 65.87
CA MET A 1 11.31 34.50 65.37
C MET A 1 10.21 33.94 64.47
N ARG A 2 10.48 33.78 63.17
CA ARG A 2 9.52 33.31 62.16
C ARG A 2 9.75 31.81 61.95
N THR A 3 8.79 30.96 62.30
CA THR A 3 8.85 29.53 62.00
C THR A 3 8.40 29.31 60.55
N ALA A 4 9.31 28.82 59.71
CA ALA A 4 9.05 28.50 58.31
C ALA A 4 8.34 27.15 58.19
N ALA A 5 7.26 27.11 57.42
CA ALA A 5 6.55 25.88 57.08
C ALA A 5 7.27 25.18 55.90
N LEU A 6 7.65 23.92 56.08
CA LEU A 6 8.18 23.05 55.04
C LEU A 6 7.03 22.22 54.48
N THR A 7 6.44 22.64 53.37
CA THR A 7 5.51 21.82 52.60
C THR A 7 6.30 21.00 51.59
N SER A 8 6.42 19.69 51.82
CA SER A 8 7.01 18.75 50.88
C SER A 8 5.97 18.43 49.79
N SER A 9 6.16 18.97 48.59
CA SER A 9 5.33 18.66 47.43
C SER A 9 5.81 17.37 46.78
N LEU A 10 5.08 16.27 46.99
CA LEU A 10 5.28 15.02 46.28
C LEU A 10 4.66 15.15 44.87
N ALA A 11 5.51 15.36 43.86
CA ALA A 11 5.07 15.39 42.47
C ALA A 11 4.79 13.95 41.97
N LEU A 12 3.51 13.60 41.81
CA LEU A 12 3.10 12.40 41.08
C LEU A 12 3.42 12.59 39.59
N LEU A 13 4.48 11.95 39.08
CA LEU A 13 4.65 11.75 37.66
C LEU A 13 3.62 10.71 37.20
N ALA A 14 2.51 11.18 36.64
CA ALA A 14 1.61 10.33 35.86
C ALA A 14 2.34 9.94 34.58
N ALA A 15 2.92 8.73 34.55
CA ALA A 15 3.38 8.13 33.31
C ALA A 15 2.15 7.76 32.48
N SER A 16 1.74 8.65 31.58
CA SER A 16 0.78 8.31 30.53
C SER A 16 1.45 7.31 29.60
N GLY A 17 1.07 6.04 29.73
CA GLY A 17 1.45 5.01 28.75
C GLY A 17 0.97 5.45 27.38
N VAL A 18 1.91 5.68 26.46
CA VAL A 18 1.59 5.85 25.04
C VAL A 18 1.27 4.46 24.53
N HIS A 19 0.00 4.05 24.67
CA HIS A 19 -0.47 2.88 23.96
C HIS A 19 -0.36 3.21 22.47
N GLY A 20 0.59 2.58 21.77
CA GLY A 20 0.50 2.45 20.32
C GLY A 20 -0.93 2.00 20.00
N LYS A 21 -1.63 2.75 19.14
CA LYS A 21 -3.07 2.64 18.99
C LYS A 21 -3.46 1.30 18.36
N LYS A 22 -3.56 0.25 19.18
CA LYS A 22 -4.05 -1.10 18.85
C LYS A 22 -5.41 -1.06 18.13
N GLU A 23 -6.18 0.00 18.32
CA GLU A 23 -7.42 0.28 17.59
C GLU A 23 -7.25 0.27 16.06
N PHE A 24 -6.10 0.68 15.52
CA PHE A 24 -5.89 0.72 14.06
C PHE A 24 -5.69 -0.66 13.45
N ALA A 25 -5.03 -1.58 14.17
CA ALA A 25 -4.92 -2.97 13.74
C ALA A 25 -6.31 -3.61 13.58
N SER A 26 -7.29 -3.21 14.40
CA SER A 26 -8.69 -3.67 14.27
C SER A 26 -9.47 -3.04 13.11
N ASN A 27 -8.90 -2.02 12.44
CA ASN A 27 -9.49 -1.41 11.26
C ASN A 27 -8.98 -2.05 9.96
N ILE A 28 -8.12 -3.07 10.04
CA ILE A 28 -7.46 -3.71 8.90
C ILE A 28 -7.76 -5.21 8.97
N PRO A 29 -8.14 -5.88 7.87
CA PRO A 29 -8.31 -7.33 7.87
C PRO A 29 -6.99 -8.01 8.27
N ASN A 30 -7.06 -9.01 9.16
CA ASN A 30 -5.88 -9.69 9.71
C ASN A 30 -4.80 -8.75 10.33
N GLY A 31 -5.13 -7.50 10.67
CA GLY A 31 -4.13 -6.52 11.13
C GLY A 31 -3.47 -6.85 12.48
N ALA A 32 -3.98 -7.83 13.21
CA ALA A 32 -3.41 -8.37 14.46
C ALA A 32 -2.79 -9.77 14.30
N SER A 33 -2.78 -10.33 13.08
CA SER A 33 -2.35 -11.70 12.82
C SER A 33 -0.82 -11.86 12.74
N PHE A 34 -0.08 -10.75 12.78
CA PHE A 34 1.37 -10.77 12.82
C PHE A 34 1.83 -10.75 14.28
N GLU A 35 2.31 -11.89 14.77
CA GLU A 35 2.56 -12.19 16.19
C GLU A 35 3.49 -11.17 16.91
N ASP A 36 4.33 -10.45 16.14
CA ASP A 36 5.29 -9.47 16.67
C ASP A 36 5.02 -8.01 16.26
N VAL A 37 3.89 -7.73 15.60
CA VAL A 37 3.67 -6.41 15.00
C VAL A 37 2.63 -5.64 15.82
N GLU A 38 3.11 -4.92 16.84
CA GLU A 38 2.29 -3.98 17.61
C GLU A 38 1.68 -2.90 16.69
N ALA A 39 2.26 -2.68 15.49
CA ALA A 39 1.75 -1.77 14.49
C ALA A 39 2.18 -2.09 13.03
N LEU A 40 1.32 -2.77 12.27
CA LEU A 40 1.57 -3.16 10.85
C LEU A 40 1.99 -1.98 9.96
N GLY A 41 1.50 -0.78 10.24
CA GLY A 41 1.82 0.44 9.48
C GLY A 41 3.13 1.12 9.85
N HIS A 42 3.99 0.53 10.69
CA HIS A 42 5.23 1.16 11.14
C HIS A 42 6.48 0.33 10.82
N VAL A 43 7.62 1.01 10.61
CA VAL A 43 8.91 0.36 10.32
C VAL A 43 9.48 -0.40 11.52
N ASN A 44 9.09 0.00 12.73
CA ASN A 44 9.42 -0.66 13.97
C ASN A 44 8.12 -1.10 14.62
N SER A 45 8.08 -2.34 15.09
CA SER A 45 6.88 -2.92 15.66
C SER A 45 6.40 -2.22 16.93
N SER A 46 7.26 -1.53 17.68
CA SER A 46 6.89 -0.92 18.96
C SER A 46 6.26 0.48 18.81
N SER A 47 4.96 0.55 19.06
CA SER A 47 4.23 1.72 19.60
C SER A 47 4.31 3.09 18.89
N GLY A 48 4.34 3.16 17.56
CA GLY A 48 4.04 4.41 16.84
C GLY A 48 5.24 5.21 16.31
N GLY A 49 6.26 4.53 15.81
CA GLY A 49 7.43 5.13 15.14
C GLY A 49 7.16 5.67 13.73
N LYS A 50 8.19 5.73 12.87
CA LYS A 50 8.02 6.11 11.47
C LYS A 50 7.06 5.16 10.75
N LEU A 51 6.17 5.69 9.92
CA LEU A 51 5.29 4.87 9.08
C LEU A 51 6.13 4.14 8.01
N ASN A 52 5.73 2.91 7.71
CA ASN A 52 6.18 2.22 6.50
C ASN A 52 5.27 2.61 5.32
N VAL A 53 5.54 2.06 4.13
CA VAL A 53 4.80 2.42 2.91
C VAL A 53 3.31 2.10 3.03
N PHE A 54 2.94 0.96 3.64
CA PHE A 54 1.56 0.63 3.94
C PHE A 54 0.92 1.59 4.95
N GLY A 55 1.63 1.96 6.01
CA GLY A 55 1.14 2.90 7.01
C GLY A 55 0.88 4.30 6.44
N ASP A 56 1.73 4.76 5.52
CA ASP A 56 1.49 6.01 4.77
C ASP A 56 0.26 5.89 3.87
N ALA A 57 0.07 4.76 3.17
CA ALA A 57 -1.13 4.50 2.39
C ALA A 57 -2.40 4.45 3.25
N PHE A 58 -2.36 3.74 4.38
CA PHE A 58 -3.46 3.67 5.35
C PHE A 58 -3.81 5.04 5.93
N LYS A 59 -2.80 5.86 6.22
CA LYS A 59 -2.99 7.26 6.64
C LYS A 59 -3.61 8.11 5.55
N HIS A 60 -3.18 7.96 4.29
CA HIS A 60 -3.77 8.65 3.14
C HIS A 60 -5.25 8.27 2.96
N ALA A 61 -5.59 7.00 3.18
CA ALA A 61 -6.95 6.49 3.14
C ALA A 61 -7.81 6.94 4.35
N GLY A 62 -7.28 7.75 5.28
CA GLY A 62 -8.01 8.24 6.43
C GLY A 62 -8.05 7.27 7.62
N LEU A 63 -7.09 6.34 7.70
CA LEU A 63 -6.98 5.33 8.77
C LEU A 63 -8.18 4.38 8.84
N ILE A 64 -8.78 4.12 7.68
CA ILE A 64 -9.90 3.19 7.49
C ILE A 64 -9.59 2.21 6.35
N TRP A 65 -10.11 0.98 6.46
CA TRP A 65 -10.11 0.05 5.35
C TRP A 65 -11.19 0.44 4.36
N ASN A 66 -10.78 1.14 3.30
CA ASN A 66 -11.66 1.55 2.21
C ASN A 66 -11.23 0.86 0.90
N GLN A 67 -12.03 1.04 -0.14
CA GLN A 67 -11.79 0.39 -1.42
C GLN A 67 -10.51 0.86 -2.12
N GLU A 68 -10.08 2.10 -1.88
CA GLU A 68 -8.83 2.64 -2.43
C GLU A 68 -7.62 1.96 -1.80
N LEU A 69 -7.57 1.90 -0.47
CA LEU A 69 -6.50 1.21 0.25
C LEU A 69 -6.48 -0.27 -0.10
N CYS A 70 -7.63 -0.95 -0.03
CA CYS A 70 -7.68 -2.38 -0.29
C CYS A 70 -7.18 -2.75 -1.70
N ARG A 71 -7.54 -1.96 -2.72
CA ARG A 71 -7.10 -2.19 -4.11
C ARG A 71 -5.73 -1.61 -4.43
N GLY A 72 -5.17 -0.80 -3.54
CA GLY A 72 -3.82 -0.28 -3.68
C GLY A 72 -2.79 -1.38 -3.50
N ASP A 73 -1.60 -1.15 -4.01
CA ASP A 73 -0.41 -1.99 -3.86
C ASP A 73 0.66 -1.09 -3.24
N ALA A 74 0.82 -1.18 -1.91
CA ALA A 74 1.58 -0.17 -1.17
C ALA A 74 3.09 -0.33 -1.31
N ASP A 75 3.58 -1.55 -1.50
CA ASP A 75 5.01 -1.84 -1.68
C ASP A 75 5.43 -2.08 -3.14
N GLY A 76 4.46 -2.12 -4.06
CA GLY A 76 4.67 -2.13 -5.51
C GLY A 76 5.05 -3.50 -6.05
N ASP A 77 4.64 -4.56 -5.36
CA ASP A 77 5.03 -5.93 -5.67
C ASP A 77 4.11 -6.61 -6.69
N GLY A 78 2.97 -6.00 -7.01
CA GLY A 78 1.95 -6.49 -7.92
C GLY A 78 0.76 -7.18 -7.25
N GLN A 79 0.76 -7.32 -5.92
CA GLN A 79 -0.41 -7.74 -5.14
C GLN A 79 -1.04 -6.52 -4.46
N THR A 80 -2.36 -6.53 -4.39
CA THR A 80 -3.10 -5.52 -3.66
C THR A 80 -3.04 -5.78 -2.16
N ASN A 81 -3.13 -4.71 -1.36
CA ASN A 81 -3.19 -4.81 0.09
C ASN A 81 -4.30 -5.77 0.56
N GLY A 82 -5.41 -5.84 -0.18
CA GLY A 82 -6.51 -6.78 0.07
C GLY A 82 -6.14 -8.23 -0.19
N GLU A 83 -5.46 -8.53 -1.29
CA GLU A 83 -4.92 -9.88 -1.54
C GLU A 83 -3.98 -10.30 -0.40
N GLU A 84 -3.10 -9.41 0.03
CA GLU A 84 -2.11 -9.71 1.06
C GLU A 84 -2.72 -9.93 2.45
N LEU A 85 -3.72 -9.12 2.81
CA LEU A 85 -4.35 -9.12 4.13
C LEU A 85 -5.61 -9.99 4.20
N GLY A 86 -5.92 -10.76 3.15
CA GLY A 86 -7.01 -11.74 3.16
C GLY A 86 -8.41 -11.17 2.88
N ASP A 87 -8.48 -10.02 2.21
CA ASP A 87 -9.69 -9.44 1.60
C ASP A 87 -9.47 -9.17 0.10
N PRO A 88 -9.24 -10.21 -0.73
CA PRO A 88 -8.93 -10.04 -2.16
C PRO A 88 -10.04 -9.34 -2.95
N CYS A 89 -11.26 -9.30 -2.41
CA CYS A 89 -12.42 -8.69 -3.06
C CYS A 89 -12.79 -7.31 -2.52
N CYS A 90 -12.06 -6.78 -1.55
CA CYS A 90 -12.33 -5.48 -0.95
C CYS A 90 -13.77 -5.33 -0.44
N VAL A 91 -14.27 -6.39 0.20
CA VAL A 91 -15.62 -6.46 0.76
C VAL A 91 -15.62 -6.52 2.28
N TRP A 92 -14.46 -6.77 2.90
CA TRP A 92 -14.34 -6.85 4.35
C TRP A 92 -14.75 -5.54 5.00
N LYS A 93 -15.48 -5.66 6.10
CA LYS A 93 -15.78 -4.56 7.02
C LYS A 93 -15.33 -4.93 8.42
N LYS A 94 -15.09 -3.93 9.24
CA LYS A 94 -14.71 -4.11 10.63
C LYS A 94 -15.69 -5.03 11.37
N GLY A 95 -15.18 -6.17 11.84
CA GLY A 95 -15.93 -7.21 12.54
C GLY A 95 -16.29 -8.42 11.67
N ASP A 96 -16.10 -8.34 10.36
CA ASP A 96 -16.28 -9.47 9.46
C ASP A 96 -15.13 -10.48 9.58
N TYR A 97 -15.41 -11.72 9.16
CA TYR A 97 -14.36 -12.69 8.89
C TYR A 97 -13.65 -12.34 7.58
N THR A 98 -12.33 -12.51 7.56
CA THR A 98 -11.55 -12.40 6.33
C THR A 98 -11.76 -13.64 5.46
N THR A 99 -11.48 -13.50 4.17
CA THR A 99 -11.58 -14.60 3.20
C THR A 99 -10.59 -15.71 3.53
N PHE A 100 -9.37 -15.34 3.93
CA PHE A 100 -8.40 -16.27 4.48
C PHE A 100 -7.57 -15.61 5.59
N VAL A 101 -6.94 -16.44 6.42
CA VAL A 101 -6.11 -16.03 7.57
C VAL A 101 -4.73 -16.69 7.56
N LYS A 102 -4.52 -17.70 6.70
CA LYS A 102 -3.23 -18.40 6.54
C LYS A 102 -2.63 -18.00 5.21
N GLY A 103 -1.31 -17.88 5.17
CA GLY A 103 -0.59 -17.47 3.96
C GLY A 103 -0.77 -15.99 3.61
N ILE A 104 -1.20 -15.16 4.57
CA ILE A 104 -1.17 -13.69 4.44
C ILE A 104 0.27 -13.19 4.32
N SER A 105 0.46 -12.02 3.71
CA SER A 105 1.77 -11.37 3.56
C SER A 105 1.80 -9.96 4.15
N ASN A 106 2.99 -9.37 4.22
CA ASN A 106 3.19 -8.03 4.76
C ASN A 106 3.12 -6.97 3.64
N PRO A 107 2.08 -6.11 3.59
CA PRO A 107 1.86 -5.13 2.52
C PRO A 107 2.86 -3.96 2.49
N ALA A 108 3.93 -4.04 3.28
CA ALA A 108 5.01 -3.07 3.31
C ALA A 108 6.37 -3.71 2.92
N ASP A 109 6.39 -4.95 2.47
CA ASP A 109 7.59 -5.69 2.08
C ASP A 109 7.34 -6.48 0.79
N ALA A 110 7.85 -5.95 -0.32
CA ALA A 110 7.68 -6.53 -1.65
C ALA A 110 8.26 -7.95 -1.84
N ASN A 111 8.99 -8.49 -0.85
CA ASN A 111 9.45 -9.87 -0.84
C ASN A 111 8.52 -10.81 -0.05
N SER A 112 7.54 -10.27 0.67
CA SER A 112 6.51 -11.00 1.39
C SER A 112 5.29 -11.10 0.48
N LYS A 113 5.06 -12.27 -0.11
CA LYS A 113 3.96 -12.48 -1.05
C LYS A 113 3.01 -13.58 -0.60
N VAL A 114 1.72 -13.42 -0.92
CA VAL A 114 0.75 -14.51 -0.84
C VAL A 114 1.05 -15.48 -1.98
N ASP A 115 0.95 -16.77 -1.70
CA ASP A 115 1.04 -17.78 -2.75
C ASP A 115 -0.08 -17.59 -3.77
N GLN A 116 0.28 -17.56 -5.06
CA GLN A 116 -0.68 -17.39 -6.15
C GLN A 116 -1.76 -18.48 -6.13
N GLU A 117 -1.46 -19.70 -5.66
CA GLU A 117 -2.44 -20.77 -5.51
C GLU A 117 -3.56 -20.40 -4.51
N ILE A 118 -3.24 -19.62 -3.46
CA ILE A 118 -4.23 -19.11 -2.52
C ILE A 118 -5.11 -18.07 -3.22
N LEU A 119 -4.52 -17.14 -3.98
CA LEU A 119 -5.28 -16.08 -4.65
C LEU A 119 -6.21 -16.62 -5.75
N TYR A 120 -5.79 -17.63 -6.50
CA TYR A 120 -6.62 -18.27 -7.52
C TYR A 120 -7.89 -18.93 -6.96
N GLN A 121 -7.93 -19.26 -5.66
CA GLN A 121 -9.12 -19.81 -5.02
C GLN A 121 -10.19 -18.74 -4.72
N TRP A 122 -9.83 -17.45 -4.74
CA TRP A 122 -10.67 -16.36 -4.27
C TRP A 122 -10.92 -15.28 -5.33
N VAL A 123 -11.29 -15.72 -6.53
CA VAL A 123 -11.65 -14.82 -7.64
C VAL A 123 -12.95 -14.07 -7.34
N CYS A 124 -12.87 -12.75 -7.37
CA CYS A 124 -14.01 -11.87 -7.08
C CYS A 124 -15.07 -11.91 -8.18
N GLY A 125 -16.34 -11.97 -7.77
CA GLY A 125 -17.48 -12.02 -8.70
C GLY A 125 -17.86 -13.43 -9.18
N TYR A 126 -17.12 -14.46 -8.77
CA TYR A 126 -17.58 -15.84 -8.90
C TYR A 126 -18.19 -16.30 -7.57
N PRO A 127 -19.36 -16.97 -7.58
CA PRO A 127 -19.89 -17.59 -6.37
C PRO A 127 -18.89 -18.66 -5.93
N SER A 128 -18.18 -18.40 -4.83
CA SER A 128 -17.24 -19.34 -4.23
C SER A 128 -18.00 -20.62 -3.89
N GLY A 129 -17.79 -21.64 -4.70
CA GLY A 129 -18.40 -22.96 -4.59
C GLY A 129 -17.31 -23.99 -4.66
N ASN A 130 -16.72 -24.27 -3.50
CA ASN A 130 -15.76 -25.34 -3.24
C ASN A 130 -14.41 -25.24 -3.95
N GLY A 131 -13.34 -25.20 -3.16
CA GLY A 131 -12.00 -25.51 -3.62
C GLY A 131 -11.95 -26.89 -4.25
N SER A 132 -12.00 -26.93 -5.57
CA SER A 132 -11.48 -28.00 -6.39
C SER A 132 -10.73 -27.33 -7.51
N HIS A 133 -9.43 -27.25 -7.31
CA HIS A 133 -8.37 -27.21 -8.31
C HIS A 133 -8.91 -27.43 -9.73
N ALA A 134 -9.11 -26.35 -10.50
CA ALA A 134 -9.28 -26.48 -11.94
C ALA A 134 -7.90 -26.77 -12.54
N SER A 135 -7.39 -27.98 -12.30
CA SER A 135 -6.41 -28.59 -13.18
C SER A 135 -7.12 -29.67 -13.97
N GLU A 136 -7.40 -29.36 -15.23
CA GLU A 136 -7.40 -30.33 -16.30
C GLU A 136 -7.31 -29.58 -17.63
N VAL A 137 -6.10 -29.46 -18.16
CA VAL A 137 -5.81 -29.83 -19.55
C VAL A 137 -4.41 -30.43 -19.56
N GLY A 138 -4.37 -31.76 -19.71
CA GLY A 138 -3.14 -32.51 -19.93
C GLY A 138 -2.74 -32.55 -21.41
N GLU A 139 -1.44 -32.78 -21.58
CA GLU A 139 -0.75 -33.52 -22.64
C GLU A 139 -0.67 -32.99 -24.08
N ALA A 140 0.48 -32.35 -24.35
CA ALA A 140 1.52 -32.64 -25.35
C ALA A 140 1.19 -33.12 -26.78
N ASP A 141 1.65 -32.32 -27.74
CA ASP A 141 2.37 -32.69 -28.97
C ASP A 141 3.24 -31.47 -29.39
N ASP A 142 4.56 -31.51 -29.24
CA ASP A 142 5.57 -31.93 -30.24
C ASP A 142 5.31 -31.44 -31.67
N GLU A 143 5.72 -30.20 -32.00
CA GLU A 143 6.40 -29.96 -33.27
C GLU A 143 7.37 -28.77 -33.18
N THR A 144 8.64 -29.09 -33.38
CA THR A 144 9.75 -28.18 -33.67
C THR A 144 9.53 -27.32 -34.92
N LEU A 145 10.13 -26.12 -34.88
CA LEU A 145 10.68 -25.35 -36.02
C LEU A 145 9.76 -24.33 -36.74
N ALA A 146 9.79 -23.06 -36.29
CA ALA A 146 10.35 -21.95 -37.09
C ALA A 146 10.03 -20.57 -36.48
N SER A 147 11.11 -19.79 -36.33
CA SER A 147 11.12 -18.38 -35.97
C SER A 147 10.71 -17.50 -37.17
N PRO A 148 9.76 -16.55 -37.04
CA PRO A 148 9.61 -15.50 -38.04
C PRO A 148 10.54 -14.32 -37.71
N LYS A 149 11.57 -14.23 -38.55
CA LYS A 149 12.55 -13.15 -38.66
C LYS A 149 11.87 -11.79 -38.84
N SER A 150 12.20 -10.85 -37.96
CA SER A 150 11.85 -9.43 -38.05
C SER A 150 12.28 -8.83 -39.39
N THR A 151 11.33 -8.26 -40.13
CA THR A 151 11.60 -7.43 -41.29
C THR A 151 11.77 -5.95 -40.88
N PRO A 152 12.65 -5.20 -41.54
CA PRO A 152 12.94 -3.81 -41.19
C PRO A 152 11.82 -2.89 -41.69
N VAL A 153 11.32 -2.06 -40.77
CA VAL A 153 10.36 -0.98 -41.04
C VAL A 153 11.07 0.15 -41.80
N PRO A 154 10.58 0.61 -42.97
CA PRO A 154 11.17 1.74 -43.65
C PRO A 154 10.87 3.06 -42.94
N SER A 155 11.96 3.78 -42.64
CA SER A 155 12.00 5.17 -42.16
C SER A 155 11.36 6.11 -43.17
N LEU A 156 10.33 6.85 -42.74
CA LEU A 156 10.00 8.14 -43.33
C LEU A 156 10.07 9.21 -42.24
N ALA A 157 11.08 10.05 -42.37
CA ALA A 157 11.20 11.32 -41.66
C ALA A 157 9.94 12.17 -41.91
N SER A 158 9.30 12.61 -40.84
CA SER A 158 8.31 13.67 -40.90
C SER A 158 8.68 14.80 -39.96
N ARG A 159 8.56 16.00 -40.51
CA ARG A 159 9.29 17.21 -40.16
C ARG A 159 8.83 17.83 -38.84
N SER A 160 9.83 18.32 -38.13
CA SER A 160 9.76 19.33 -37.08
C SER A 160 8.85 20.50 -37.46
N LEU A 161 7.87 20.80 -36.61
CA LEU A 161 7.24 22.12 -36.53
C LEU A 161 7.33 22.57 -35.06
N VAL A 162 8.44 23.22 -34.77
CA VAL A 162 8.69 23.95 -33.53
C VAL A 162 7.70 25.12 -33.50
N SER A 163 6.84 25.15 -32.48
CA SER A 163 5.96 26.27 -32.21
C SER A 163 6.78 27.47 -31.72
N PRO A 164 6.78 28.64 -32.39
CA PRO A 164 7.52 29.79 -31.89
C PRO A 164 6.75 30.46 -30.76
N VAL A 165 7.33 30.37 -29.55
CA VAL A 165 7.03 31.26 -28.42
C VAL A 165 7.32 32.69 -28.84
N ALA A 166 6.28 33.52 -28.92
CA ALA A 166 6.42 34.94 -29.19
C ALA A 166 7.01 35.64 -27.95
N ILE A 167 8.32 35.88 -28.00
CA ILE A 167 9.03 36.78 -27.08
C ILE A 167 8.71 38.21 -27.53
N VAL A 168 7.81 38.88 -26.80
CA VAL A 168 7.58 40.32 -26.97
C VAL A 168 8.49 41.06 -25.99
N LEU A 169 9.65 41.47 -26.49
CA LEU A 169 10.61 42.34 -25.82
C LEU A 169 10.34 43.77 -26.32
N PHE A 170 9.67 44.59 -25.52
CA PHE A 170 9.66 46.04 -25.70
C PHE A 170 10.50 46.68 -24.61
N ALA A 171 11.70 47.11 -25.01
CA ALA A 171 12.54 48.03 -24.26
C ALA A 171 12.31 49.45 -24.80
N VAL A 172 11.87 50.38 -23.96
CA VAL A 172 12.03 51.84 -24.06
C VAL A 172 11.35 52.45 -22.82
N ILE A 173 11.81 53.48 -22.10
CA ILE A 173 12.95 54.40 -22.13
C ILE A 173 13.01 55.01 -20.70
N ALA A 174 14.22 55.27 -20.21
CA ALA A 174 14.47 56.09 -19.03
C ALA A 174 14.09 57.57 -19.24
N SER A 175 13.47 58.23 -18.26
CA SER A 175 13.64 59.68 -17.93
C SER A 175 12.65 60.07 -16.80
N VAL A 176 13.11 60.43 -15.59
CA VAL A 176 13.51 61.79 -15.13
C VAL A 176 12.36 62.53 -14.42
N TYR A 177 12.58 62.86 -13.14
CA TYR A 177 11.95 63.93 -12.31
C TYR A 177 10.44 63.77 -12.01
N VAL A 178 9.92 63.91 -10.78
CA VAL A 178 10.18 64.86 -9.66
C VAL A 178 9.98 64.13 -8.33
#